data_AF-A0A3N4JXQ1-F1
#
_entry.id   AF-A0A3N4JXQ1-F1
#
_cell.length_a   1.000
_cell.length_b   1.000
_cell.length_c   1.000
_cell.angle_alpha   90.00
_cell.angle_beta   90.00
_cell.angle_gamma   90.00
#
_symmetry.space_group_name_H-M   'P 1'
#
loop_
_entity.id
_entity.type
_entity.pdbx_description
1 polymer ?
#
loop_
_entity_poly.entity_id
_entity_poly.type
_entity_poly.pdbx_seq_one_letter_code
_entity_poly.pdbx_strand_id
1 'polypeptide(L)'
;MDESGVRIGCPTGEIVIVPTQVKELYTASPENRKSLTIIETICADRREPPPPVIICPGEKIMENWIQDNLTGAEVITVSPTSYTNEHIALA
;
A
#
# COMPACT_ATOMS: atom_id res chain seq x y z
N MET A 1 -7.13 15.09 -5.91
CA MET A 1 -7.06 13.63 -5.82
C MET A 1 -5.66 13.24 -6.28
N ASP A 2 -5.02 12.36 -5.53
CA ASP A 2 -3.72 11.78 -5.88
C ASP A 2 -3.76 10.26 -5.67
N GLU A 3 -2.96 9.54 -6.44
CA GLU A 3 -2.83 8.09 -6.38
C GLU A 3 -1.39 7.72 -6.01
N SER A 4 -1.23 6.99 -4.91
CA SER A 4 0.07 6.61 -4.38
C SER A 4 0.18 5.10 -4.17
N GLY A 5 1.27 4.52 -4.68
CA GLY A 5 1.60 3.12 -4.47
C GLY A 5 2.38 2.89 -3.17
N VAL A 6 1.93 1.95 -2.35
CA VAL A 6 2.59 1.51 -1.11
C VAL A 6 3.07 0.09 -1.28
N ARG A 7 4.32 -0.21 -0.91
CA ARG A 7 4.90 -1.56 -1.02
C ARG A 7 5.22 -2.14 0.34
N ILE A 8 4.69 -3.32 0.62
CA ILE A 8 5.01 -4.08 1.84
C ILE A 8 6.40 -4.71 1.68
N GLY A 9 7.18 -4.73 2.77
CA GLY A 9 8.47 -5.42 2.79
C GLY A 9 9.56 -4.71 1.98
N CYS A 10 9.43 -3.40 1.75
CA CYS A 10 10.45 -2.59 1.10
C CYS A 10 11.18 -1.75 2.17
N PRO A 11 12.32 -2.20 2.71
CA PRO A 11 13.08 -1.39 3.65
C PRO A 11 13.56 -0.10 2.97
N THR A 12 13.43 1.03 3.66
CA THR A 12 13.92 2.33 3.17
C THR A 12 15.45 2.37 3.11
N GLY A 13 16.10 1.59 3.97
CA GLY A 13 17.54 1.40 4.05
C GLY A 13 17.89 0.58 5.29
N GLU A 14 19.05 -0.09 5.28
CA GLU A 14 19.53 -0.90 6.40
C GLU A 14 20.95 -0.49 6.75
N ILE A 15 21.24 -0.35 8.05
CA ILE A 15 22.60 -0.17 8.54
C ILE A 15 23.14 -1.56 8.90
N VAL A 16 24.24 -1.96 8.27
CA VAL A 16 24.84 -3.28 8.50
C VAL A 16 26.29 -3.13 8.95
N ILE A 17 26.65 -3.85 10.02
CA ILE A 17 28.01 -3.91 10.56
C ILE A 17 28.62 -5.23 10.11
N VAL A 18 29.67 -5.19 9.30
CA VAL A 18 30.37 -6.37 8.76
C VAL A 18 31.88 -6.30 9.02
N PRO A 19 32.57 -7.45 9.13
CA PRO A 19 34.04 -7.48 9.14
C PRO A 19 34.63 -6.87 7.86
N THR A 20 35.82 -6.28 7.96
CA THR A 20 36.50 -5.57 6.86
C THR A 20 36.75 -6.44 5.61
N GLN A 21 36.77 -7.77 5.78
CA GLN A 21 37.00 -8.72 4.69
C GLN A 21 35.75 -9.01 3.85
N VAL A 22 34.56 -8.64 4.33
CA VAL A 22 33.30 -8.86 3.61
C VAL A 22 33.14 -7.78 2.53
N LYS A 23 33.07 -8.21 1.26
CA LYS A 23 32.95 -7.32 0.10
C LYS A 23 31.54 -7.20 -0.46
N GLU A 24 30.66 -8.11 -0.05
CA GLU A 24 29.29 -8.19 -0.56
C GLU A 24 28.33 -8.40 0.60
N LEU A 25 27.18 -7.74 0.53
CA LEU A 25 26.09 -7.85 1.47
C LEU A 25 24.84 -8.26 0.71
N TYR A 26 24.18 -9.31 1.18
CA TYR A 26 22.90 -9.76 0.67
C TYR A 26 21.83 -9.43 1.71
N THR A 27 20.97 -8.47 1.40
CA THR A 27 19.80 -8.16 2.23
C THR A 27 18.73 -9.21 1.97
N ALA A 28 18.13 -9.75 3.03
CA ALA A 28 16.94 -10.59 2.91
C ALA A 28 15.75 -9.71 2.51
N SER A 29 15.67 -9.33 1.23
CA SER A 29 14.45 -8.71 0.71
C SER A 29 13.36 -9.77 0.83
N PRO A 30 12.25 -9.51 1.55
CA PRO A 30 11.13 -10.42 1.53
C PRO A 30 10.66 -10.57 0.07
N GLU A 31 10.43 -11.81 -0.37
CA GLU A 31 9.96 -12.11 -1.74
C GLU A 31 8.64 -11.40 -2.04
N ASN A 32 7.83 -11.16 -1.01
CA ASN A 32 6.49 -10.63 -1.15
C ASN A 32 6.48 -9.09 -1.27
N ARG A 33 6.97 -8.58 -2.40
CA ARG A 33 6.94 -7.16 -2.80
C ARG A 33 5.59 -6.72 -3.36
N LYS A 34 4.49 -7.15 -2.74
CA LYS A 34 3.16 -6.72 -3.18
C LYS A 34 3.00 -5.22 -2.91
N SER A 35 2.53 -4.52 -3.93
CA SER A 35 2.19 -3.11 -3.85
C SER A 35 0.67 -2.99 -3.79
N LEU A 36 0.18 -2.06 -2.99
CA LEU A 36 -1.22 -1.63 -2.91
C LEU A 36 -1.27 -0.19 -3.37
N THR A 37 -2.42 0.22 -3.88
CA THR A 37 -2.65 1.60 -4.32
C THR A 37 -3.61 2.28 -3.37
N ILE A 38 -3.28 3.49 -2.96
CA ILE A 38 -4.12 4.34 -2.12
C ILE A 38 -4.47 5.60 -2.91
N ILE A 39 -5.76 5.92 -2.93
CA ILE A 39 -6.29 7.12 -3.54
C ILE A 39 -6.82 8.03 -2.45
N GLU A 40 -6.32 9.26 -2.42
CA GLU A 40 -6.72 10.26 -1.44
C GLU A 40 -7.14 11.55 -2.13
N THR A 41 -7.99 12.32 -1.45
CA THR A 41 -8.40 13.64 -1.89
C THR A 41 -8.17 14.65 -0.77
N ILE A 42 -7.93 15.91 -1.14
CA ILE A 42 -7.86 17.02 -0.21
C ILE A 42 -8.98 18.01 -0.54
N CYS A 43 -9.54 18.64 0.49
CA CYS A 43 -10.58 19.64 0.37
C CYS A 43 -10.04 21.02 0.77
N ALA A 44 -9.95 21.95 -0.19
CA ALA A 44 -9.44 23.31 0.07
C ALA A 44 -10.40 24.18 0.88
N ASP A 45 -11.67 23.78 0.97
CA ASP A 45 -12.75 24.49 1.67
C ASP A 45 -12.88 24.10 3.16
N ARG A 46 -11.89 23.39 3.70
CA ARG A 46 -11.83 22.88 5.08
C ARG A 46 -12.90 21.85 5.43
N ARG A 47 -13.61 21.31 4.45
CA ARG A 47 -14.43 20.12 4.68
C ARG A 47 -13.52 18.92 4.93
N GLU A 48 -14.07 17.95 5.63
CA GLU A 48 -13.41 16.65 5.76
C GLU A 48 -13.30 16.01 4.37
N PRO A 49 -12.11 15.52 3.98
CA PRO A 49 -11.97 14.85 2.69
C PRO A 49 -12.78 13.55 2.66
N PRO A 50 -13.19 13.08 1.48
CA PRO A 50 -13.71 11.73 1.33
C PRO A 50 -12.73 10.69 1.90
N PRO A 51 -13.22 9.58 2.47
CA PRO A 51 -12.36 8.50 2.92
C PRO A 51 -11.45 7.98 1.81
N PRO A 52 -10.23 7.51 2.15
CA PRO A 52 -9.31 6.98 1.16
C PRO A 52 -9.86 5.69 0.54
N VAL A 53 -9.44 5.42 -0.70
CA VAL A 53 -9.68 4.14 -1.35
C VAL A 53 -8.40 3.34 -1.44
N ILE A 54 -8.47 2.09 -0.99
CA ILE A 54 -7.36 1.15 -0.95
C ILE A 54 -7.65 0.03 -1.96
N ILE A 55 -6.75 -0.14 -2.93
CA ILE A 55 -6.85 -1.19 -3.95
C ILE A 55 -5.77 -2.24 -3.69
N CYS A 56 -6.20 -3.43 -3.30
CA CYS A 56 -5.33 -4.57 -3.07
C CYS A 56 -5.17 -5.40 -4.35
N PRO A 57 -3.94 -5.88 -4.68
CA PRO A 57 -3.76 -6.84 -5.76
C PRO A 57 -4.39 -8.19 -5.39
N GLY A 58 -5.35 -8.65 -6.19
CA GLY A 58 -5.96 -9.96 -6.04
C GLY A 58 -7.43 -10.02 -6.43
N GLU A 59 -8.11 -11.08 -6.00
CA GLU A 59 -9.54 -11.31 -6.24
C GLU A 59 -10.38 -11.22 -4.97
N LYS A 60 -9.78 -11.45 -3.79
CA LYS A 60 -10.46 -11.42 -2.50
C LYS A 60 -9.54 -10.87 -1.42
N ILE A 61 -10.12 -10.10 -0.50
CA ILE A 61 -9.47 -9.70 0.75
C ILE A 61 -9.89 -10.69 1.82
N MET A 62 -8.92 -11.20 2.57
CA MET A 62 -9.22 -11.99 3.75
C MET A 62 -9.59 -11.05 4.90
N GLU A 63 -10.67 -11.34 5.61
CA GLU A 63 -11.16 -10.49 6.71
C GLU A 63 -10.08 -10.27 7.78
N ASN A 64 -9.26 -11.29 8.06
CA ASN A 64 -8.16 -11.20 9.02
C ASN A 64 -6.97 -10.33 8.57
N TRP A 65 -6.97 -9.79 7.34
CA TRP A 65 -6.00 -8.79 6.91
C TRP A 65 -6.41 -7.38 7.33
N ILE A 66 -7.70 -7.16 7.60
CA ILE A 66 -8.24 -5.89 8.09
C ILE A 66 -7.95 -5.80 9.58
N GLN A 67 -7.32 -4.71 9.98
CA GLN A 67 -6.93 -4.45 11.37
C GLN A 67 -7.97 -3.54 12.03
N ASP A 68 -8.16 -3.70 13.35
CA ASP A 68 -9.16 -2.96 14.14
C ASP A 68 -8.89 -1.44 14.22
N ASN A 69 -7.73 -0.96 13.76
CA ASN A 69 -7.36 0.45 13.76
C ASN A 69 -7.86 1.23 12.54
N LEU A 70 -8.53 0.58 11.60
CA LEU A 70 -9.24 1.25 10.50
C LEU A 70 -10.55 1.84 11.01
N THR A 71 -10.96 2.98 10.44
CA THR A 71 -12.20 3.65 10.89
C THR A 71 -13.45 2.97 10.36
N GLY A 72 -13.31 2.15 9.30
CA GLY A 72 -14.42 1.52 8.59
C GLY A 72 -15.06 2.44 7.56
N ALA A 73 -14.59 3.69 7.45
CA ALA A 73 -15.03 4.62 6.41
C ALA A 73 -14.28 4.41 5.08
N GLU A 74 -13.09 3.81 5.14
CA GLU A 74 -12.24 3.56 3.98
C GLU A 74 -12.90 2.57 3.01
N VAL A 75 -12.75 2.80 1.71
CA VAL A 75 -13.20 1.84 0.70
C VAL A 75 -12.05 0.90 0.40
N ILE A 76 -12.18 -0.37 0.74
CA ILE A 76 -11.16 -1.39 0.46
C ILE A 76 -11.68 -2.31 -0.64
N THR A 77 -10.98 -2.35 -1.77
CA THR A 77 -11.37 -3.12 -2.94
C THR A 77 -10.18 -3.89 -3.51
N VAL A 78 -10.46 -4.73 -4.51
CA VAL A 78 -9.46 -5.58 -5.16
C VAL A 78 -9.41 -5.31 -6.66
N SER A 79 -8.21 -5.42 -7.22
CA SER A 79 -8.03 -5.54 -8.66
C SER A 79 -6.88 -6.49 -8.96
N PRO A 80 -6.88 -7.19 -10.12
CA PRO A 80 -5.76 -8.06 -10.47
C PRO A 80 -4.41 -7.32 -10.56
N THR A 81 -4.44 -6.03 -10.88
CA THR A 81 -3.26 -5.21 -11.14
C THR A 81 -2.89 -4.28 -9.99
N SER A 82 -3.69 -4.21 -8.92
CA SER A 82 -3.64 -3.19 -7.85
C SER A 82 -3.91 -1.74 -8.29
N TYR A 83 -4.28 -1.47 -9.54
CA TYR A 83 -4.62 -0.13 -10.02
C TYR A 83 -6.13 0.06 -10.22
N THR A 84 -6.55 1.30 -10.41
CA THR A 84 -7.89 1.68 -10.86
C THR A 84 -8.22 1.07 -12.22
N ASN A 85 -9.50 0.78 -12.45
CA ASN A 85 -10.03 0.33 -13.73
C ASN A 85 -11.49 0.82 -13.88
N GLU A 86 -12.12 0.50 -15.00
CA GLU A 86 -13.51 0.88 -15.31
C GLU A 86 -14.56 0.39 -14.31
N HIS A 87 -14.26 -0.65 -13.53
CA HIS A 87 -15.15 -1.18 -12.48
C HIS A 87 -14.85 -0.59 -11.09
N ILE A 88 -13.69 0.05 -10.92
CA ILE A 88 -13.23 0.72 -9.68
C ILE A 88 -13.33 2.25 -9.85
N ALA A 89 -14.10 2.70 -10.85
CA ALA A 89 -14.38 4.12 -11.05
C ALA A 89 -15.21 4.63 -9.86
N LEU A 90 -14.62 5.55 -9.11
CA LEU A 90 -15.28 6.28 -8.02
C LEU A 90 -15.77 7.60 -8.61
N ALA A 91 -17.08 7.81 -8.57
CA ALA A 91 -17.74 9.03 -9.02
C ALA A 91 -17.57 10.18 -8.02
#